data_AF-A0A3S0I3U8-F1
#
_entry.id   AF-A0A3S0I3U8-F1
#
_cell.length_a   1.000
_cell.length_b   1.000
_cell.length_c   1.000
_cell.angle_alpha   90.00
_cell.angle_beta   90.00
_cell.angle_gamma   90.00
#
_symmetry.space_group_name_H-M   'P 1'
#
loop_
_entity.id
_entity.type
_entity.pdbx_description
1 polymer ?
#
loop_
_entity_poly.entity_id
_entity_poly.type
_entity_poly.pdbx_seq_one_letter_code
_entity_poly.pdbx_strand_id
1 'polypeptide(L)'
;MSLTDLKRRKKKTPRKDVSIEDFIEDANNYAFGQPSVVSRNRKKLTTGRHMGLDKHSTKIYKHATFSLTEESIGILDKLASQSKIAKSRLIRILIHEFSNKNKVERDTIIATCDDH
;
A
#
# COMPACT_ATOMS: atom_id res chain seq x y z
N MET A 1 10.31 -35.22 -17.69
CA MET A 1 9.37 -35.29 -16.54
C MET A 1 7.95 -35.19 -17.09
N SER A 2 7.07 -36.18 -16.82
CA SER A 2 5.73 -36.29 -17.44
C SER A 2 4.69 -35.39 -16.77
N LEU A 3 3.86 -34.70 -17.57
CA LEU A 3 2.77 -33.79 -17.15
C LEU A 3 1.52 -34.50 -16.59
N THR A 4 1.58 -35.82 -16.36
CA THR A 4 0.45 -36.63 -15.92
C THR A 4 0.10 -36.48 -14.44
N ASP A 5 0.94 -35.84 -13.64
CA ASP A 5 0.79 -35.81 -12.16
C ASP A 5 0.09 -34.55 -11.62
N LEU A 6 -0.33 -33.63 -12.49
CA LEU A 6 -0.93 -32.35 -12.07
C LEU A 6 -2.44 -32.44 -11.73
N LYS A 7 -2.97 -33.61 -11.37
CA LYS A 7 -4.36 -33.75 -10.91
C LYS A 7 -4.44 -34.10 -9.43
N ARG A 8 -4.21 -33.11 -8.57
CA ARG A 8 -4.51 -33.23 -7.13
C ARG A 8 -6.03 -33.25 -6.93
N ARG A 9 -6.63 -34.44 -6.91
CA ARG A 9 -8.04 -34.65 -6.53
C ARG A 9 -8.20 -34.50 -5.01
N LYS A 10 -8.25 -33.27 -4.50
CA LYS A 10 -8.69 -33.02 -3.12
C LYS A 10 -10.22 -33.17 -3.03
N LYS A 11 -10.70 -34.05 -2.13
CA LYS A 11 -12.12 -34.16 -1.80
C LYS A 11 -12.60 -32.80 -1.25
N LYS A 12 -13.62 -32.20 -1.86
CA LYS A 12 -14.24 -30.97 -1.35
C LYS A 12 -14.95 -31.34 -0.03
N THR A 13 -14.65 -30.65 1.05
CA THR A 13 -15.38 -30.81 2.31
C THR A 13 -16.80 -30.26 2.13
N PRO A 14 -17.84 -30.93 2.66
CA PRO A 14 -19.20 -30.42 2.59
C PRO A 14 -19.26 -29.03 3.23
N ARG A 15 -19.94 -28.10 2.55
CA ARG A 15 -20.24 -26.78 3.10
C ARG A 15 -21.42 -26.95 4.05
N LYS A 16 -21.44 -26.18 5.14
CA LYS A 16 -22.61 -26.10 6.02
C LYS A 16 -23.66 -25.24 5.32
N ASP A 17 -24.91 -25.66 5.41
CA ASP A 17 -26.04 -24.83 5.00
C ASP A 17 -26.12 -23.63 5.95
N VAL A 18 -26.32 -22.45 5.37
CA VAL A 18 -26.37 -21.15 6.09
C VAL A 18 -27.82 -20.66 6.01
N SER A 19 -28.39 -20.24 7.14
CA SER A 19 -29.74 -19.68 7.18
C SER A 19 -29.77 -18.24 6.63
N ILE A 20 -30.97 -17.71 6.40
CA ILE A 20 -31.15 -16.31 5.95
C ILE A 20 -30.72 -15.36 7.09
N GLU A 21 -31.06 -15.71 8.32
CA GLU A 21 -30.70 -14.97 9.53
C GLU A 21 -29.18 -14.92 9.69
N ASP A 22 -28.49 -16.05 9.51
CA ASP A 22 -27.02 -16.13 9.57
C ASP A 22 -26.39 -15.22 8.51
N PHE A 23 -26.97 -15.14 7.30
CA PHE A 23 -26.46 -14.30 6.22
C PHE A 23 -26.65 -12.80 6.51
N ILE A 24 -27.80 -12.41 7.07
CA ILE A 24 -28.08 -11.02 7.46
C ILE A 24 -27.15 -10.60 8.60
N GLU A 25 -26.98 -11.45 9.61
CA GLU A 25 -26.05 -11.20 10.70
C GLU A 25 -24.60 -11.09 10.20
N ASP A 26 -24.18 -11.94 9.27
CA ASP A 26 -22.83 -11.89 8.70
C ASP A 26 -22.61 -10.61 7.87
N ALA A 27 -23.63 -10.13 7.16
CA ALA A 27 -23.59 -8.86 6.43
C ALA A 27 -23.47 -7.66 7.38
N ASN A 28 -24.21 -7.68 8.49
CA ASN A 28 -24.09 -6.66 9.54
C ASN A 28 -22.69 -6.71 10.17
N ASN A 29 -22.22 -7.89 10.56
CA ASN A 29 -20.88 -8.08 11.12
C ASN A 29 -19.79 -7.57 10.16
N TYR A 30 -19.94 -7.83 8.85
CA TYR A 30 -19.05 -7.28 7.83
C TYR A 30 -19.07 -5.75 7.77
N ALA A 31 -20.26 -5.13 7.79
CA ALA A 31 -20.40 -3.67 7.83
C ALA A 31 -19.74 -3.04 9.07
N PHE A 32 -19.79 -3.74 10.21
CA PHE A 32 -19.14 -3.34 11.46
C PHE A 32 -17.66 -3.76 11.57
N GLY A 33 -17.10 -4.41 10.54
CA GLY A 33 -15.70 -4.88 10.53
C GLY A 33 -15.42 -6.03 11.50
N GLN A 34 -16.46 -6.73 11.95
CA GLN A 34 -16.35 -7.89 12.83
C GLN A 34 -16.08 -9.18 12.03
N PRO A 35 -15.40 -10.18 12.63
CA PRO A 35 -15.06 -11.41 11.95
C PRO A 35 -16.31 -12.27 11.64
N SER A 36 -16.49 -12.57 10.36
CA SER A 36 -17.61 -13.37 9.83
C SER A 36 -17.61 -14.81 10.34
N VAL A 37 -18.81 -15.29 10.72
CA VAL A 37 -19.05 -16.67 11.20
C VAL A 37 -19.06 -17.69 10.06
N VAL A 38 -19.34 -17.26 8.82
CA VAL A 38 -19.34 -18.11 7.62
C VAL A 38 -17.91 -18.41 7.14
N SER A 39 -16.91 -17.67 7.63
CA SER A 39 -15.48 -17.90 7.33
C SER A 39 -14.81 -18.99 8.19
N ARG A 40 -15.54 -19.70 9.07
CA ARG A 40 -14.97 -20.65 10.04
C ARG A 40 -14.17 -21.84 9.44
N ASN A 41 -14.28 -22.12 8.13
CA ASN A 41 -13.49 -23.15 7.45
C ASN A 41 -12.24 -22.64 6.71
N ARG A 42 -12.00 -21.32 6.67
CA ARG A 42 -10.65 -20.83 6.32
C ARG A 42 -9.79 -21.09 7.55
N LYS A 43 -8.99 -22.17 7.48
CA LYS A 43 -7.89 -22.50 8.39
C LYS A 43 -7.49 -21.26 9.16
N LYS A 44 -7.58 -21.32 10.51
CA LYS A 44 -7.08 -20.35 11.47
C LYS A 44 -5.91 -19.55 10.86
N LEU A 45 -6.22 -18.50 10.11
CA LEU A 45 -5.32 -17.39 9.89
C LEU A 45 -5.31 -16.83 11.28
N THR A 46 -4.23 -17.15 11.97
CA THR A 46 -3.84 -16.59 13.24
C THR A 46 -4.59 -15.30 13.48
N THR A 47 -5.28 -15.22 14.59
CA THR A 47 -5.66 -14.00 15.31
C THR A 47 -4.44 -13.13 15.64
N GLY A 48 -3.45 -13.05 14.74
CA GLY A 48 -2.81 -11.80 14.44
C GLY A 48 -3.94 -10.87 14.08
N ARG A 49 -4.41 -10.14 15.10
CA ARG A 49 -4.93 -8.81 14.98
C ARG A 49 -4.30 -8.24 13.71
N HIS A 50 -5.05 -8.21 12.61
CA HIS A 50 -4.93 -7.06 11.75
C HIS A 50 -5.36 -5.93 12.68
N MET A 51 -4.38 -5.43 13.45
CA MET A 51 -4.27 -4.02 13.73
C MET A 51 -4.31 -3.42 12.34
N GLY A 52 -5.54 -3.24 11.82
CA GLY A 52 -5.76 -2.34 10.71
C GLY A 52 -5.02 -1.11 11.16
N LEU A 53 -3.97 -0.75 10.41
CA LEU A 53 -3.16 0.41 10.73
C LEU A 53 -4.15 1.48 11.12
N ASP A 54 -4.00 2.02 12.33
CA ASP A 54 -5.02 2.86 12.94
C ASP A 54 -5.57 3.77 11.85
N LYS A 55 -6.89 3.88 11.71
CA LYS A 55 -7.54 4.72 10.68
C LYS A 55 -7.10 6.20 10.74
N HIS A 56 -6.28 6.57 11.73
CA HIS A 56 -5.59 7.85 11.91
C HIS A 56 -4.07 7.83 11.63
N SER A 57 -3.47 6.66 11.38
CA SER A 57 -2.02 6.39 11.25
C SER A 57 -1.58 6.10 9.80
N THR A 58 -2.48 5.64 8.93
CA THR A 58 -2.21 5.58 7.49
C THR A 58 -2.40 6.95 6.86
N LYS A 59 -1.33 7.73 6.77
CA LYS A 59 -1.33 8.92 5.90
C LYS A 59 -1.78 8.48 4.50
N ILE A 60 -2.92 9.00 4.05
CA ILE A 60 -3.45 8.74 2.73
C ILE A 60 -2.55 9.47 1.73
N TYR A 61 -1.79 8.71 0.93
CA TYR A 61 -0.95 9.27 -0.13
C TYR A 61 -1.72 9.24 -1.45
N LYS A 62 -1.76 10.39 -2.15
CA LYS A 62 -2.27 10.47 -3.52
C LYS A 62 -1.13 10.22 -4.51
N HIS A 63 -1.44 9.53 -5.61
CA HIS A 63 -0.51 9.38 -6.73
C HIS A 63 -0.46 10.68 -7.54
N ALA A 64 0.73 11.00 -8.06
CA ALA A 64 0.96 12.15 -8.93
C ALA A 64 1.96 11.77 -10.03
N THR A 65 1.76 12.34 -11.21
CA THR A 65 2.64 12.20 -12.37
C THR A 65 3.33 13.54 -12.63
N PHE A 66 4.65 13.52 -12.78
CA PHE A 66 5.46 14.72 -13.03
C PHE A 66 6.25 14.52 -14.32
N SER A 67 6.43 15.60 -15.07
CA SER A 67 7.38 15.63 -16.18
C SER A 67 8.78 15.87 -15.61
N LEU A 68 9.70 14.96 -15.88
CA LEU A 68 11.10 15.04 -15.43
C LEU A 68 12.01 14.75 -16.63
N THR A 69 13.18 15.38 -16.67
CA THR A 69 14.23 15.02 -17.63
C THR A 69 14.81 13.65 -17.29
N GLU A 70 15.40 12.97 -18.30
CA GLU A 70 16.05 11.67 -18.09
C GLU A 70 17.20 11.77 -17.07
N GLU A 71 17.95 12.87 -17.10
CA GLU A 71 19.00 13.14 -16.14
C GLU A 71 18.46 13.23 -14.70
N SER A 72 17.37 13.95 -14.50
CA SER A 72 16.71 14.08 -13.19
C SER A 72 16.25 12.72 -12.65
N ILE A 73 15.70 11.86 -13.52
CA ILE A 73 15.32 10.49 -13.16
C ILE A 73 16.56 9.70 -12.75
N GLY A 74 17.65 9.80 -13.50
CA GLY A 74 18.92 9.14 -13.18
C GLY A 74 19.50 9.58 -11.83
N ILE A 75 19.47 10.88 -11.52
CA ILE A 75 19.93 11.42 -10.24
C ILE A 75 19.04 10.90 -9.10
N LEU A 76 17.73 10.95 -9.26
CA LEU A 76 16.77 10.46 -8.26
C LEU A 76 16.98 8.97 -7.96
N ASP A 77 17.27 8.17 -8.98
CA ASP A 77 17.52 6.74 -8.86
C ASP A 77 18.82 6.41 -8.14
N LYS A 78 19.89 7.15 -8.46
CA LYS A 78 21.18 7.05 -7.77
C LYS A 78 21.01 7.39 -6.28
N LEU A 79 20.36 8.51 -5.97
CA LEU A 79 20.13 8.95 -4.59
C LEU A 79 19.27 7.97 -3.79
N ALA A 80 18.21 7.44 -4.39
CA ALA A 80 17.35 6.43 -3.77
C ALA A 80 18.13 5.14 -3.45
N SER A 81 18.98 4.70 -4.40
CA SER A 81 19.80 3.49 -4.26
C SER A 81 20.86 3.64 -3.17
N GLN A 82 21.54 4.79 -3.11
CA GLN A 82 22.57 5.09 -2.12
C GLN A 82 22.00 5.25 -0.71
N SER A 83 20.92 6.00 -0.57
CA SER A 83 20.27 6.28 0.73
C SER A 83 19.41 5.13 1.25
N LYS A 84 19.09 4.13 0.40
CA LYS A 84 18.11 3.07 0.67
C LYS A 84 16.72 3.62 1.03
N ILE A 85 16.37 4.80 0.50
CA ILE A 85 15.07 5.45 0.68
C ILE A 85 14.30 5.36 -0.65
N ALA A 86 13.01 5.04 -0.58
CA ALA A 86 12.15 5.02 -1.76
C ALA A 86 12.05 6.40 -2.42
N LYS A 87 12.04 6.45 -3.77
CA LYS A 87 11.96 7.70 -4.56
C LYS A 87 10.85 8.64 -4.10
N SER A 88 9.63 8.11 -3.90
CA SER A 88 8.48 8.91 -3.45
C SER A 88 8.66 9.51 -2.05
N ARG A 89 9.43 8.84 -1.17
CA ARG A 89 9.76 9.37 0.16
C ARG A 89 10.84 10.45 0.06
N LEU A 90 11.83 10.27 -0.80
CA LEU A 90 12.86 11.27 -1.05
C LEU A 90 12.23 12.59 -1.55
N ILE A 91 11.35 12.51 -2.55
CA ILE A 91 10.61 13.68 -3.07
C ILE A 91 9.86 14.40 -1.94
N ARG A 92 9.16 13.66 -1.06
CA ARG A 92 8.46 14.28 0.08
C ARG A 92 9.40 14.97 1.06
N ILE A 93 10.58 14.39 1.33
CA ILE A 93 11.59 15.00 2.20
C ILE A 93 12.10 16.29 1.56
N LEU A 94 12.44 16.26 0.26
CA LEU A 94 12.93 17.43 -0.47
C LEU A 94 11.89 18.55 -0.50
N ILE A 95 10.61 18.23 -0.73
CA ILE A 95 9.53 19.23 -0.68
C ILE A 95 9.46 19.90 0.70
N HIS A 96 9.55 19.11 1.78
CA HIS A 96 9.51 19.65 3.14
C HIS A 96 10.76 20.48 3.48
N GLU A 97 11.94 20.02 3.06
CA GLU A 97 13.20 20.74 3.24
C GLU A 97 13.18 22.07 2.48
N PHE A 98 12.73 22.07 1.23
CA PHE A 98 12.55 23.26 0.41
C PHE A 98 11.51 24.22 1.01
N SER A 99 10.39 23.72 1.53
CA SER A 99 9.35 24.52 2.18
C SER A 99 9.84 25.22 3.46
N ASN A 100 10.79 24.62 4.17
CA ASN A 100 11.33 25.18 5.41
C ASN A 100 12.40 26.25 5.19
N LYS A 101 12.95 26.37 3.98
CA LYS A 101 13.94 27.41 3.66
C LYS A 101 13.35 28.82 3.68
N ASN A 102 14.21 29.81 3.87
CA ASN A 102 13.83 31.21 3.84
C ASN A 102 13.36 31.62 2.43
N LYS A 103 12.51 32.66 2.35
CA LYS A 103 11.99 33.12 1.05
C LYS A 103 13.11 33.49 0.07
N VAL A 104 14.10 34.24 0.55
CA VAL A 104 15.25 34.66 -0.26
C VAL A 104 16.03 33.45 -0.79
N GLU A 105 16.29 32.45 0.06
CA GLU A 105 17.00 31.23 -0.35
C GLU A 105 16.21 30.43 -1.40
N ARG A 106 14.89 30.32 -1.23
CA ARG A 106 14.02 29.67 -2.22
C ARG A 106 14.09 30.38 -3.56
N ASP A 107 13.97 31.70 -3.56
CA ASP A 107 14.01 32.50 -4.79
C ASP A 107 15.38 32.36 -5.48
N THR A 108 16.48 32.29 -4.74
CA THR A 108 17.82 32.06 -5.32
C THR A 108 17.97 30.67 -5.94
N ILE A 109 17.40 29.63 -5.32
CA ILE A 109 17.46 28.25 -5.84
C ILE A 109 16.64 28.13 -7.12
N ILE A 110 15.44 28.74 -7.16
CA ILE A 110 14.60 28.73 -8.36
C ILE A 110 15.32 29.44 -9.51
N ALA A 111 15.87 30.63 -9.26
CA ALA A 111 16.58 31.40 -10.28
C ALA A 111 17.82 30.67 -10.85
N THR A 112 18.49 29.81 -10.07
CA THR A 112 19.64 29.02 -10.56
C THR A 112 19.22 27.73 -11.28
N CYS A 113 17.99 27.27 -11.10
CA CYS A 113 17.48 26.05 -11.75
C CYS A 113 16.76 26.31 -13.07
N ASP A 114 16.38 27.57 -13.39
CA ASP A 114 15.65 27.93 -14.62
C ASP A 114 16.54 27.99 -15.89
N ASP A 115 17.85 27.79 -15.80
CA ASP A 115 18.81 27.95 -16.92
C ASP A 115 19.05 26.68 -17.78
N HIS A 116 18.15 25.69 -17.78
CA HIS A 116 18.25 24.49 -18.64
C HIS A 116 16.96 24.11 -19.36
#